data_AF-A0A521TUB5-F1
#
_entry.id   AF-A0A521TUB5-F1
#
_cell.length_a   1.000
_cell.length_b   1.000
_cell.length_c   1.000
_cell.angle_alpha   90.00
_cell.angle_beta   90.00
_cell.angle_gamma   90.00
#
_symmetry.space_group_name_H-M   'P 1'
#
loop_
_entity.id
_entity.type
_entity.pdbx_description
1 polymer ?
#
loop_
_entity_poly.entity_id
_entity_poly.type
_entity_poly.pdbx_seq_one_letter_code
_entity_poly.pdbx_strand_id
1 'polypeptide(L)'
;MPYCPRCRSEYNVGVESCIDCHVPLVLLRPVRPALFDFDLDELMVPLGALFCLLGAVALFGVTILARDGKLDEPIGSMIAAQPVCMTVFYGIAAILSAVVLIVALLRWLVFRR
;
A
#
# COMPACT_ATOMS: atom_id res chain seq x y z
N MET A 1 -22.15 12.60 21.14
CA MET A 1 -21.89 12.20 22.53
C MET A 1 -21.22 13.38 23.22
N PRO A 2 -21.68 13.83 24.41
CA PRO A 2 -21.01 14.90 25.14
C PRO A 2 -19.54 14.55 25.38
N TYR A 3 -18.63 15.49 25.10
CA TYR A 3 -17.20 15.29 25.26
C TYR A 3 -16.59 16.39 26.14
N CYS A 4 -15.57 16.05 26.91
CA CYS A 4 -14.83 17.06 27.67
C CYS A 4 -13.80 17.77 26.77
N PRO A 5 -13.79 19.11 26.67
CA PRO A 5 -12.85 19.82 25.82
C PRO A 5 -11.40 19.73 26.32
N ARG A 6 -11.21 19.39 27.61
CA ARG A 6 -9.92 19.39 28.30
C ARG A 6 -9.23 18.03 28.28
N CYS A 7 -9.89 16.98 28.78
CA CYS A 7 -9.36 15.62 28.81
C CYS A 7 -9.77 14.76 27.61
N ARG A 8 -10.74 15.21 26.79
CA ARG A 8 -11.25 14.50 25.60
C ARG A 8 -11.97 13.18 25.88
N SER A 9 -12.32 12.90 27.13
CA SER A 9 -13.18 11.77 27.47
C SER A 9 -14.60 11.97 26.93
N GLU A 10 -15.19 10.88 26.46
CA GLU A 10 -16.57 10.82 25.99
C GLU A 10 -17.49 10.36 27.14
N TYR A 11 -18.65 10.97 27.24
CA TYR A 11 -19.62 10.71 28.31
C TYR A 11 -20.97 10.28 27.73
N ASN A 12 -21.75 9.59 28.55
CA ASN A 12 -23.13 9.24 28.24
C ASN A 12 -24.01 10.50 28.16
N VAL A 13 -25.10 10.37 27.40
CA VAL A 13 -26.12 11.42 27.25
C VAL A 13 -26.75 11.69 28.62
N GLY A 14 -26.82 12.96 29.01
CA GLY A 14 -27.36 13.39 30.32
C GLY A 14 -26.29 13.80 31.35
N VAL A 15 -25.01 13.58 31.07
CA VAL A 15 -23.92 14.17 31.87
C VAL A 15 -23.64 15.59 31.38
N GLU A 16 -23.65 16.57 32.29
CA GLU A 16 -23.44 17.99 31.94
C GLU A 16 -22.00 18.48 32.19
N SER A 17 -21.28 17.86 33.12
CA SER A 17 -19.93 18.25 33.52
C SER A 17 -18.96 17.07 33.60
N CYS A 18 -17.70 17.30 33.22
CA CYS A 18 -16.62 16.33 33.39
C CYS A 18 -16.32 16.07 34.87
N ILE A 19 -16.25 14.80 35.29
CA ILE A 19 -15.96 14.40 36.68
C ILE A 19 -14.54 14.82 37.11
N ASP A 20 -13.55 14.75 36.21
CA ASP A 20 -12.16 15.04 36.55
C ASP A 20 -11.78 16.51 36.34
N CYS A 21 -12.31 17.12 35.28
CA CYS A 21 -11.94 18.48 34.88
C CYS A 21 -12.91 19.55 35.39
N HIS A 22 -14.09 19.15 35.87
CA HIS A 22 -15.17 20.04 36.32
C HIS A 22 -15.57 21.15 35.32
N VAL A 23 -15.35 20.90 34.02
CA VAL A 23 -15.76 21.81 32.93
C VAL A 23 -17.05 21.32 32.27
N PRO A 24 -17.87 22.22 31.71
CA PRO A 24 -19.06 21.83 30.97
C PRO A 24 -18.69 20.99 29.74
N LEU A 25 -19.46 19.93 29.52
CA LEU A 25 -19.29 19.06 28.35
C LEU A 25 -19.87 19.76 27.11
N VAL A 26 -19.22 19.54 25.98
CA VAL A 26 -19.61 20.08 24.68
C VAL A 26 -20.18 18.97 23.82
N LEU A 27 -21.21 19.27 23.03
CA LEU A 27 -22.00 18.25 22.32
C LEU A 27 -21.31 17.72 21.05
N LEU A 28 -20.42 18.51 20.44
CA LEU A 28 -19.76 18.18 19.19
C LEU A 28 -18.25 18.21 19.33
N ARG A 29 -17.62 17.04 19.35
CA ARG A 29 -16.18 16.95 19.09
C ARG A 29 -15.93 17.63 17.74
N PRO A 30 -15.03 18.63 17.63
CA PRO A 30 -14.69 19.19 16.34
C PRO A 30 -14.20 18.03 15.48
N VAL A 31 -14.92 17.75 14.40
CA VAL A 31 -14.52 16.79 13.38
C VAL A 31 -13.24 17.37 12.80
N ARG A 32 -12.09 16.92 13.33
CA ARG A 32 -10.83 17.19 12.67
C ARG A 32 -10.95 16.48 11.33
N PRO A 33 -10.87 17.18 10.19
CA PRO A 33 -10.71 16.48 8.92
C PRO A 33 -9.46 15.60 9.11
N ALA A 34 -9.64 14.29 9.01
CA ALA A 34 -8.52 13.36 8.99
C ALA A 34 -7.69 13.78 7.78
N LEU A 35 -6.58 14.49 8.03
CA LEU A 35 -5.75 15.04 6.97
C LEU A 35 -5.09 13.91 6.13
N PHE A 36 -5.17 12.68 6.64
CA PHE A 36 -4.74 11.44 6.02
C PHE A 36 -5.67 10.29 6.40
N ASP A 37 -6.94 10.32 5.96
CA ASP A 37 -7.76 9.10 5.84
C ASP A 37 -7.40 8.41 4.50
N PHE A 38 -6.14 7.99 4.36
CA PHE A 38 -5.82 6.99 3.35
C PHE A 38 -6.09 5.64 4.00
N ASP A 39 -7.06 4.90 3.48
CA ASP A 39 -7.21 3.48 3.81
C ASP A 39 -5.88 2.79 3.47
N LEU A 40 -5.08 2.48 4.49
CA LEU A 40 -3.78 1.82 4.33
C LEU A 40 -3.94 0.52 3.53
N ASP A 41 -5.09 -0.14 3.71
CA ASP A 41 -5.49 -1.34 2.98
C ASP A 41 -5.65 -1.08 1.47
N GLU A 42 -6.18 0.08 1.08
CA GLU A 42 -6.34 0.49 -0.32
C GLU A 42 -4.99 0.88 -0.95
N LEU A 43 -4.03 1.36 -0.14
CA LEU A 43 -2.67 1.67 -0.59
C LEU A 43 -1.74 0.44 -0.60
N MET A 44 -1.96 -0.55 0.26
CA MET A 44 -1.10 -1.74 0.35
C MET A 44 -1.09 -2.56 -0.94
N VAL A 45 -2.25 -2.73 -1.58
CA VAL A 45 -2.40 -3.51 -2.83
C VAL A 45 -1.56 -2.93 -3.98
N PRO A 46 -1.69 -1.65 -4.38
CA PRO A 46 -0.88 -1.08 -5.45
C PRO A 46 0.61 -1.03 -5.09
N LEU A 47 0.95 -0.81 -3.82
CA LEU A 47 2.34 -0.75 -3.37
C LEU A 47 3.00 -2.13 -3.44
N GLY A 48 2.28 -3.20 -3.05
CA GLY A 48 2.71 -4.58 -3.24
C GLY A 48 2.86 -4.96 -4.72
N ALA A 49 1.91 -4.55 -5.57
CA ALA A 49 1.99 -4.79 -7.02
C ALA A 49 3.19 -4.06 -7.65
N LEU A 50 3.51 -2.85 -7.19
CA LEU A 50 4.69 -2.11 -7.64
C LEU A 50 5.99 -2.85 -7.31
N PHE A 51 6.15 -3.31 -6.08
CA PHE A 51 7.32 -4.09 -5.69
C PHE A 51 7.43 -5.40 -6.45
N CYS A 52 6.31 -6.10 -6.64
CA CYS A 52 6.28 -7.34 -7.42
C CYS A 52 6.67 -7.10 -8.88
N LEU A 53 6.17 -6.03 -9.50
CA LEU A 53 6.54 -5.65 -10.86
C LEU A 53 8.04 -5.35 -10.98
N LEU A 54 8.59 -4.53 -10.08
CA LEU A 54 10.01 -4.18 -10.09
C LEU A 54 10.89 -5.43 -9.93
N GLY A 55 10.56 -6.31 -8.97
CA GLY A 55 11.27 -7.56 -8.77
C GLY A 55 11.19 -8.49 -9.97
N ALA A 56 10.00 -8.68 -10.53
CA ALA A 56 9.79 -9.55 -11.69
C ALA A 56 10.54 -9.04 -12.94
N VAL A 57 10.48 -7.74 -13.22
CA VAL A 57 11.20 -7.11 -14.34
C VAL A 57 12.72 -7.22 -14.14
N ALA A 58 13.22 -6.98 -12.93
CA ALA A 58 14.64 -7.11 -12.63
C ALA A 58 15.13 -8.56 -12.84
N LEU A 59 14.45 -9.54 -12.26
CA LEU A 59 14.80 -10.95 -12.43
C LEU A 59 14.71 -11.41 -13.88
N PHE A 60 13.67 -10.99 -14.60
CA PHE A 60 13.52 -11.28 -16.02
C PHE A 60 14.66 -10.66 -16.85
N GLY A 61 15.02 -9.40 -16.58
CA GLY A 61 16.12 -8.70 -17.23
C GLY A 61 17.47 -9.36 -16.96
N VAL A 62 17.76 -9.74 -15.71
CA VAL A 62 18.98 -10.48 -15.36
C VAL A 62 19.02 -11.83 -16.08
N THR A 63 17.89 -12.52 -16.20
CA THR A 63 17.80 -13.79 -16.95
C THR A 63 18.13 -13.61 -18.44
N ILE A 64 17.67 -12.52 -19.06
CA ILE A 64 18.02 -12.18 -20.45
C ILE A 64 19.51 -11.87 -20.57
N LEU A 65 20.06 -11.04 -19.68
CA LEU A 65 21.48 -10.69 -19.69
C LEU A 65 22.39 -11.91 -19.49
N ALA A 66 21.97 -12.86 -18.65
CA ALA A 66 22.66 -14.14 -18.45
C ALA A 66 22.71 -14.96 -19.75
N ARG A 67 21.59 -15.04 -20.48
CA ARG A 67 21.51 -15.76 -21.76
C ARG A 67 22.31 -15.10 -22.88
N ASP A 68 22.41 -13.77 -22.86
CA ASP A 68 23.26 -13.01 -23.77
C ASP A 68 24.77 -13.14 -23.47
N GLY A 69 25.15 -13.82 -22.38
CA GLY A 69 26.55 -13.94 -21.96
C GLY A 69 27.16 -12.63 -21.46
N LYS A 70 26.33 -11.67 -21.04
CA LYS A 70 26.77 -10.34 -20.56
C LYS A 70 27.07 -10.29 -19.07
N LEU A 71 26.88 -11.40 -18.35
CA LEU A 71 27.14 -11.51 -16.91
C LEU A 71 28.42 -12.30 -16.67
N ASP A 72 29.22 -11.82 -15.73
CA ASP A 72 30.47 -12.47 -15.33
C ASP A 72 30.20 -13.85 -14.69
N GLU A 73 31.14 -14.77 -14.88
CA GLU A 73 31.13 -16.08 -14.23
C GLU A 73 31.56 -15.97 -12.76
N PRO A 74 30.99 -16.79 -11.85
CA PRO A 74 30.09 -17.93 -12.10
C PRO A 74 28.59 -17.57 -12.08
N ILE A 75 28.25 -16.30 -11.86
CA ILE A 75 26.86 -15.88 -11.64
C ILE A 75 26.02 -16.07 -12.92
N GLY A 76 26.58 -15.72 -14.08
CA GLY A 76 25.90 -15.87 -15.38
C GLY A 76 25.47 -17.32 -15.66
N SER A 77 26.34 -18.30 -15.41
CA SER A 77 26.05 -19.72 -15.66
C SER A 77 25.04 -20.30 -14.67
N MET A 78 25.09 -19.90 -13.39
CA MET A 78 24.08 -20.29 -12.40
C MET A 78 22.67 -19.80 -12.78
N ILE A 79 22.56 -18.58 -13.29
CA ILE A 79 21.28 -18.00 -13.71
C ILE A 79 20.81 -18.61 -15.04
N ALA A 80 21.72 -18.81 -15.99
CA ALA A 80 21.40 -19.45 -17.27
C ALA A 80 20.95 -20.92 -17.10
N ALA A 81 21.42 -21.60 -16.05
CA ALA A 81 21.00 -22.97 -15.70
C ALA A 81 19.57 -23.06 -15.14
N GLN A 82 18.90 -21.93 -14.86
CA GLN A 82 17.52 -21.95 -14.37
C GLN A 82 16.55 -22.51 -15.43
N PRO A 83 15.55 -23.30 -15.03
CA PRO A 83 14.59 -23.86 -15.96
C PRO A 83 13.71 -22.76 -16.57
N VAL A 84 13.31 -22.95 -17.83
CA VAL A 84 12.52 -21.98 -18.61
C VAL A 84 11.20 -21.61 -17.91
N CYS A 85 10.64 -22.50 -17.10
CA CYS A 85 9.44 -22.24 -16.31
C CYS A 85 9.60 -21.04 -15.36
N MET A 86 10.80 -20.78 -14.81
CA MET A 86 11.05 -19.62 -13.94
C MET A 86 10.99 -18.31 -14.73
N THR A 87 11.55 -18.28 -15.94
CA THR A 87 11.47 -17.11 -16.82
C THR A 87 10.02 -16.79 -17.20
N VAL A 88 9.22 -17.82 -17.50
CA VAL A 88 7.79 -17.67 -17.80
C VAL A 88 7.04 -17.14 -16.56
N PHE A 89 7.35 -17.68 -15.38
CA PHE A 89 6.77 -17.22 -14.12
C PHE A 89 7.02 -15.73 -13.87
N TYR A 90 8.27 -15.24 -14.03
CA TYR A 90 8.58 -13.82 -13.90
C TYR A 90 7.82 -12.96 -14.91
N GLY A 91 7.69 -13.44 -16.16
CA GLY A 91 6.91 -12.75 -17.19
C GLY A 91 5.43 -12.62 -16.81
N ILE A 92 4.81 -13.69 -16.34
CA ILE A 92 3.40 -13.68 -15.89
C ILE A 92 3.24 -12.76 -14.68
N ALA A 93 4.14 -12.85 -13.70
CA ALA A 93 4.10 -12.01 -12.50
C ALA A 93 4.20 -10.51 -12.85
N ALA A 94 5.07 -10.15 -13.80
CA ALA A 94 5.20 -8.78 -14.29
C ALA A 94 3.91 -8.29 -14.97
N ILE A 95 3.31 -9.10 -15.85
CA ILE A 95 2.07 -8.74 -16.55
C ILE A 95 0.93 -8.53 -15.55
N LEU A 96 0.71 -9.48 -14.63
CA LEU A 96 -0.38 -9.39 -13.66
C LEU A 96 -0.20 -8.18 -12.72
N SER A 97 1.02 -7.93 -12.25
CA SER A 97 1.32 -6.77 -11.42
C SER A 97 1.08 -5.45 -12.15
N ALA A 98 1.47 -5.36 -13.43
CA ALA A 98 1.20 -4.19 -14.26
C ALA A 98 -0.30 -3.95 -14.45
N VAL A 99 -1.09 -5.01 -14.68
CA VAL A 99 -2.56 -4.92 -14.79
C VAL A 99 -3.17 -4.37 -13.50
N VAL A 100 -2.75 -4.87 -12.33
CA VAL A 100 -3.25 -4.37 -11.03
C VAL A 100 -2.96 -2.88 -10.86
N LEU A 101 -1.74 -2.44 -11.19
CA LEU A 101 -1.36 -1.02 -11.11
C LEU A 101 -2.16 -0.15 -12.08
N ILE A 102 -2.39 -0.62 -13.30
CA ILE A 102 -3.22 0.09 -14.29
C ILE A 102 -4.65 0.24 -13.79
N VAL A 103 -5.24 -0.83 -13.25
CA VAL A 103 -6.60 -0.79 -12.66
C VAL A 103 -6.65 0.17 -11.48
N ALA A 104 -5.65 0.13 -10.58
CA ALA A 104 -5.57 1.06 -9.46
C ALA A 104 -5.45 2.52 -9.91
N LEU A 105 -4.64 2.79 -10.94
CA LEU A 105 -4.50 4.11 -11.54
C LEU A 105 -5.80 4.59 -12.19
N LEU A 106 -6.48 3.72 -12.95
CA LEU A 106 -7.76 4.04 -13.58
C LEU A 106 -8.83 4.33 -12.54
N ARG A 107 -8.94 3.50 -11.49
CA ARG A 107 -9.84 3.74 -10.36
C ARG A 107 -9.55 5.10 -9.74
N TRP A 108 -8.30 5.38 -9.44
CA TRP A 108 -7.90 6.67 -8.90
C TRP A 108 -8.28 7.84 -9.83
N LEU A 109 -8.06 7.74 -11.14
CA LEU A 109 -8.43 8.79 -12.10
C LEU A 109 -9.96 9.02 -12.19
N VAL A 110 -10.75 7.95 -12.09
CA VAL A 110 -12.22 8.01 -12.20
C VAL A 110 -12.85 8.60 -10.93
N PHE A 111 -12.39 8.20 -9.74
CA PHE A 111 -12.95 8.64 -8.46
C PHE A 111 -12.37 9.97 -7.95
N ARG A 112 -11.41 10.56 -8.67
CA ARG A 112 -10.87 11.90 -8.37
C ARG A 112 -11.73 13.05 -8.92
N ARG A 113 -12.83 12.74 -9.62
CA ARG A 113 -13.90 13.70 -9.99
C ARG A 113 -15.02 13.64 -8.97
#